data_AF-A0A956ICL8-F1
#
_entry.id   AF-A0A956ICL8-F1
#
_cell.length_a   1.000
_cell.length_b   1.000
_cell.length_c   1.000
_cell.angle_alpha   90.00
_cell.angle_beta   90.00
_cell.angle_gamma   90.00
#
_symmetry.space_group_name_H-M   'P 1'
#
loop_
_entity.id
_entity.type
_entity.pdbx_description
1 polymer ?
#
loop_
_entity_poly.entity_id
_entity_poly.type
_entity_poly.pdbx_seq_one_letter_code
_entity_poly.pdbx_strand_id
1 'polypeptide(L)'
;MTAAPAKVGQELTPAMVAYLVVLGLAGVGVMIGTYLGDWGFWGWFGGGFLVVAGFGALLGNVFKIGWQPAVGPCPRCGTSLHYLTKKQHLRCPSCETLLEVQGQSLAAVPQNAVADTAEYPAPYVASITFPPTCALCGQPPAQAETVRWDKHRKKADYVVATVIEVTKIVLQVPVCAAHVGQGAVALDYGDHPSTQHDGVCVKFRSVWALEGYRRHNAAVMPPIRNEPQMPHAPSA
;
A
#
# COMPACT_ATOMS: atom_id res chain seq x y z
N MET A 1 -6.09 22.32 -20.64
CA MET A 1 -7.06 21.99 -19.57
C MET A 1 -6.28 21.31 -18.47
N THR A 2 -5.99 22.01 -17.38
CA THR A 2 -5.25 21.47 -16.22
C THR A 2 -6.21 20.66 -15.35
N ALA A 3 -5.97 19.35 -15.22
CA ALA A 3 -6.74 18.51 -14.31
C ALA A 3 -6.52 18.98 -12.87
N ALA A 4 -7.59 19.25 -12.15
CA ALA A 4 -7.52 19.61 -10.74
C ALA A 4 -6.91 18.45 -9.94
N PRO A 5 -5.98 18.72 -9.00
CA PRO A 5 -5.39 17.67 -8.18
C PRO A 5 -6.48 16.99 -7.36
N ALA A 6 -6.61 15.67 -7.52
CA ALA A 6 -7.50 14.87 -6.70
C ALA A 6 -7.15 15.09 -5.22
N LYS A 7 -8.13 15.53 -4.43
CA LYS A 7 -7.95 15.69 -2.98
C LYS A 7 -7.60 14.32 -2.40
N VAL A 8 -6.34 14.17 -2.01
CA VAL A 8 -5.86 13.01 -1.27
C VAL A 8 -6.76 12.87 -0.05
N GLY A 9 -7.48 11.74 0.03
CA GLY A 9 -8.31 11.44 1.19
C GLY A 9 -7.42 11.40 2.42
N GLN A 10 -7.61 12.33 3.34
CA GLN A 10 -6.89 12.31 4.61
C GLN A 10 -7.34 11.07 5.36
N GLU A 11 -6.48 10.05 5.42
CA GLU A 11 -6.71 8.91 6.29
C GLU A 11 -6.65 9.38 7.74
N LEU A 12 -7.63 8.96 8.57
CA LEU A 12 -7.59 9.23 10.01
C LEU A 12 -6.36 8.54 10.58
N THR A 13 -5.37 9.34 11.00
CA THR A 13 -4.19 8.79 11.69
C THR A 13 -4.62 8.25 13.06
N PRO A 14 -3.91 7.23 13.61
CA PRO A 14 -4.20 6.73 14.95
C PRO A 14 -4.19 7.82 16.03
N ALA A 15 -3.34 8.85 15.86
CA ALA A 15 -3.29 10.01 16.73
C ALA A 15 -4.59 10.83 16.68
N MET A 16 -5.16 11.02 15.49
CA MET A 16 -6.44 11.74 15.33
C MET A 16 -7.60 10.95 15.94
N VAL A 17 -7.60 9.62 15.80
CA VAL A 17 -8.58 8.73 16.45
C VAL A 17 -8.49 8.87 17.98
N ALA A 18 -7.29 8.78 18.55
CA ALA A 18 -7.09 8.91 19.99
C ALA A 18 -7.57 10.27 20.51
N TYR A 19 -7.25 11.36 19.79
CA TYR A 19 -7.72 12.71 20.12
C TYR A 19 -9.25 12.80 20.15
N LEU A 20 -9.96 12.27 19.15
CA LEU A 20 -11.41 12.28 19.09
C LEU A 20 -12.06 11.47 20.23
N VAL A 21 -11.46 10.34 20.60
CA VAL A 21 -11.92 9.53 21.75
C VAL A 21 -11.76 10.30 23.05
N VAL A 22 -10.59 10.90 23.29
CA VAL A 22 -10.33 11.71 24.50
C VAL A 22 -11.29 12.89 24.58
N LEU A 23 -11.54 13.57 23.46
CA LEU A 23 -12.46 14.69 23.39
C LEU A 23 -13.91 14.27 23.69
N GLY A 24 -14.33 13.12 23.17
CA GLY A 24 -15.63 12.52 23.50
C GLY A 24 -15.75 12.16 24.99
N LEU A 25 -14.73 11.51 25.56
CA LEU A 25 -14.71 11.16 26.99
C LEU A 25 -14.69 12.39 27.89
N ALA A 26 -13.96 13.44 27.52
CA ALA A 26 -13.99 14.72 28.23
C ALA A 26 -15.40 15.32 28.22
N GLY A 27 -16.11 15.27 27.08
CA GLY A 27 -17.50 15.70 27.01
C GLY A 27 -18.44 14.92 27.94
N VAL A 28 -18.29 13.59 28.01
CA VAL A 28 -19.03 12.75 28.96
C VAL A 28 -18.71 13.12 30.40
N GLY A 29 -17.44 13.36 30.73
CA GLY A 29 -17.02 13.81 32.04
C GLY A 29 -17.64 15.15 32.44
N VAL A 30 -17.69 16.12 31.52
CA VAL A 30 -18.37 17.42 31.74
C VAL A 30 -19.86 17.23 31.97
N MET A 31 -20.53 16.33 31.24
CA MET A 31 -21.95 16.04 31.47
C MET A 31 -22.19 15.41 32.84
N ILE A 32 -21.37 14.45 33.27
CA ILE A 32 -21.48 13.84 34.61
C ILE A 32 -21.26 14.90 35.69
N GLY A 33 -20.24 15.75 35.54
CA GLY A 33 -19.98 16.85 36.47
C GLY A 33 -21.14 17.86 36.52
N THR A 34 -21.75 18.16 35.38
CA THR A 34 -22.92 19.04 35.28
C THR A 34 -24.12 18.47 36.02
N TYR A 35 -24.37 17.17 35.86
CA TYR A 35 -25.46 16.47 36.54
C TYR A 35 -25.27 16.47 38.07
N LEU A 36 -24.04 16.32 38.56
CA LEU A 36 -23.75 16.32 39.99
C LEU A 36 -23.69 17.73 40.61
N GLY A 37 -23.29 18.73 39.82
CA GLY A 37 -23.07 20.10 40.30
C GLY A 37 -24.23 21.07 40.05
N ASP A 38 -25.29 20.64 39.37
CA ASP A 38 -26.39 21.50 38.91
C ASP A 38 -25.92 22.75 38.14
N TRP A 39 -24.89 22.60 37.30
CA TRP A 39 -24.34 23.70 36.47
C TRP A 39 -25.29 24.18 35.37
N GLY A 40 -26.50 23.61 35.31
CA GLY A 40 -27.57 24.02 34.43
C GLY A 40 -27.26 23.84 32.94
N PHE A 41 -27.94 24.63 32.12
CA PHE A 41 -27.92 24.54 30.66
C PHE A 41 -26.51 24.59 30.04
N TRP A 42 -25.60 25.41 30.59
CA TRP A 42 -24.27 25.60 30.04
C TRP A 42 -23.40 24.35 30.10
N GLY A 43 -23.51 23.57 31.18
CA GLY A 43 -22.78 22.31 31.30
C GLY A 43 -23.30 21.23 30.35
N TRP A 44 -24.62 21.15 30.17
CA TRP A 44 -25.25 20.23 29.21
C TRP A 44 -24.90 20.58 27.77
N PHE A 45 -24.92 21.87 27.41
CA PHE A 45 -24.58 22.33 26.07
C PHE A 45 -23.10 22.12 25.74
N GLY A 46 -22.20 22.54 26.64
CA GLY A 46 -20.75 22.37 26.46
C GLY A 46 -20.33 20.90 26.42
N GLY A 47 -20.82 20.10 27.37
CA GLY A 47 -20.56 18.65 27.42
C GLY A 47 -21.14 17.93 26.19
N GLY A 48 -22.38 18.22 25.82
CA GLY A 48 -23.03 17.63 24.65
C GLY A 48 -22.32 17.94 23.34
N PHE A 49 -21.87 19.19 23.15
CA PHE A 49 -21.11 19.57 21.97
C PHE A 49 -19.80 18.78 21.85
N LEU A 50 -19.07 18.59 22.96
CA LEU A 50 -17.83 17.80 22.98
C LEU A 50 -18.10 16.32 22.67
N VAL A 51 -19.17 15.73 23.22
CA VAL A 51 -19.56 14.35 22.91
C VAL A 51 -19.87 14.20 21.41
N VAL A 52 -20.65 15.11 20.83
CA VAL A 52 -20.99 15.08 19.41
C VAL A 52 -19.77 15.34 18.53
N ALA A 53 -18.90 16.28 18.88
CA ALA A 53 -17.68 16.56 18.13
C ALA A 53 -16.70 15.38 18.16
N GLY A 54 -16.49 14.75 19.32
CA GLY A 54 -15.60 13.59 19.47
C GLY A 54 -16.19 12.33 18.83
N PHE A 55 -17.31 11.84 19.36
CA PHE A 55 -17.90 10.58 18.91
C PHE A 55 -18.64 10.69 17.58
N GLY A 56 -19.28 11.83 17.29
CA GLY A 56 -19.96 12.04 16.01
C GLY A 56 -18.99 12.09 14.82
N ALA A 57 -17.81 12.69 15.00
CA ALA A 57 -16.76 12.65 13.97
C ALA A 57 -16.21 11.22 13.77
N LEU A 58 -16.08 10.45 14.85
CA LEU A 58 -15.71 9.04 14.80
C LEU A 58 -16.75 8.21 14.04
N LEU A 59 -18.02 8.30 14.42
CA LEU A 59 -19.13 7.61 13.76
C LEU A 59 -19.23 8.02 12.29
N GLY A 60 -19.18 9.32 11.99
CA GLY A 60 -19.23 9.82 10.61
C GLY A 60 -18.10 9.27 9.73
N ASN A 61 -16.90 9.09 10.29
CA ASN A 61 -15.82 8.44 9.57
C ASN A 61 -16.02 6.94 9.41
N VAL A 62 -16.53 6.23 10.42
CA VAL A 62 -16.86 4.80 10.30
C VAL A 62 -17.90 4.56 9.19
N PHE A 63 -18.93 5.40 9.12
CA PHE A 63 -19.93 5.35 8.06
C PHE A 63 -19.36 5.72 6.68
N LYS A 64 -18.48 6.72 6.60
CA LYS A 64 -17.83 7.12 5.33
C LYS A 64 -16.80 6.13 4.82
N ILE A 65 -16.03 5.50 5.71
CA ILE A 65 -14.98 4.55 5.35
C ILE A 65 -15.57 3.24 4.83
N GLY A 66 -16.90 3.04 4.93
CA GLY A 66 -17.58 1.95 4.26
C GLY A 66 -16.99 0.61 4.67
N TRP A 67 -17.10 0.27 5.95
CA TRP A 67 -16.73 -1.04 6.50
C TRP A 67 -17.57 -2.20 5.96
N GLN A 68 -18.42 -1.96 4.97
CA GLN A 68 -19.12 -3.04 4.30
C GLN A 68 -18.14 -3.75 3.38
N PRO A 69 -17.82 -5.03 3.64
CA PRO A 69 -17.11 -5.84 2.66
C PRO A 69 -17.95 -5.81 1.39
N ALA A 70 -17.40 -5.19 0.34
CA ALA A 70 -18.02 -5.23 -0.96
C ALA A 70 -17.91 -6.66 -1.48
N VAL A 71 -19.01 -7.17 -2.01
CA VAL A 71 -19.07 -8.47 -2.66
C VAL A 71 -19.29 -8.21 -4.13
N GLY A 72 -18.38 -8.69 -4.96
CA GLY A 72 -18.46 -8.50 -6.41
C GLY A 72 -17.96 -9.71 -7.16
N PRO A 73 -18.54 -10.04 -8.32
CA PRO A 73 -18.07 -11.13 -9.15
C PRO A 73 -16.73 -10.75 -9.80
N CYS A 74 -15.83 -11.73 -9.92
CA CYS A 74 -14.63 -11.58 -10.74
C CYS A 74 -15.04 -11.31 -12.20
N PRO A 75 -14.57 -10.23 -12.84
CA PRO A 75 -14.95 -9.88 -14.20
C PRO A 75 -14.53 -10.92 -15.25
N ARG A 76 -13.64 -11.86 -14.90
CA ARG A 76 -13.15 -12.90 -15.82
C ARG A 76 -13.85 -14.25 -15.66
N CYS A 77 -14.13 -14.69 -14.43
CA CYS A 77 -14.68 -16.03 -14.16
C CYS A 77 -16.01 -16.03 -13.39
N GLY A 78 -16.50 -14.87 -12.94
CA GLY A 78 -17.74 -14.75 -12.18
C GLY A 78 -17.64 -15.14 -10.70
N THR A 79 -16.52 -15.69 -10.22
CA THR A 79 -16.33 -16.07 -8.81
C THR A 79 -16.58 -14.87 -7.88
N SER A 80 -17.42 -15.06 -6.86
CA SER A 80 -17.71 -14.03 -5.87
C SER A 80 -16.48 -13.72 -5.01
N LEU A 81 -16.13 -12.44 -4.88
CA LEU A 81 -14.99 -11.96 -4.12
C LEU A 81 -15.44 -10.98 -3.05
N HIS A 82 -14.92 -11.17 -1.84
CA HIS A 82 -15.05 -10.21 -0.75
C HIS A 82 -13.85 -9.26 -0.78
N TYR A 83 -14.10 -7.96 -0.87
CA TYR A 83 -13.06 -6.95 -0.88
C TYR A 83 -13.43 -5.71 -0.08
N LEU A 84 -12.41 -5.02 0.40
CA LEU A 84 -12.54 -3.68 0.98
C LEU A 84 -12.57 -2.67 -0.16
N THR A 85 -13.39 -1.62 -0.03
CA THR A 85 -13.56 -0.52 -1.00
C THR A 85 -12.33 0.37 -1.17
N LYS A 86 -11.25 0.11 -0.41
CA LYS A 86 -9.96 0.78 -0.60
C LYS A 86 -9.30 0.29 -1.89
N LYS A 87 -8.54 1.18 -2.55
CA LYS A 87 -7.68 0.81 -3.68
C LYS A 87 -6.69 -0.26 -3.23
N GLN A 88 -6.89 -1.47 -3.72
CA GLN A 88 -6.03 -2.61 -3.43
C GLN A 88 -5.99 -3.52 -4.65
N HIS A 89 -4.87 -4.23 -4.80
CA HIS A 89 -4.74 -5.30 -5.76
C HIS A 89 -5.11 -6.62 -5.10
N LEU A 90 -5.95 -7.39 -5.76
CA LEU A 90 -6.45 -8.68 -5.29
C LEU A 90 -6.15 -9.73 -6.34
N ARG A 91 -5.96 -10.98 -5.93
CA ARG A 91 -5.85 -12.10 -6.85
C ARG A 91 -7.08 -12.98 -6.71
N CYS A 92 -7.76 -13.26 -7.81
CA CYS A 92 -8.92 -14.16 -7.79
C CYS A 92 -8.48 -15.59 -7.39
N PRO A 93 -9.08 -16.24 -6.39
CA PRO A 93 -8.69 -17.58 -5.95
C PRO A 93 -9.04 -18.68 -6.96
N SER A 94 -9.99 -18.43 -7.87
CA SER A 94 -10.43 -19.42 -8.86
C SER A 94 -9.63 -19.35 -10.17
N CYS A 95 -9.44 -18.14 -10.73
CA CYS A 95 -8.80 -17.97 -12.04
C CYS A 95 -7.45 -17.22 -12.00
N GLU A 96 -6.94 -16.94 -10.80
CA GLU A 96 -5.67 -16.24 -10.53
C GLU A 96 -5.50 -14.85 -11.17
N THR A 97 -6.57 -14.29 -11.71
CA THR A 97 -6.52 -12.99 -12.39
C THR A 97 -6.28 -11.88 -11.37
N LEU A 98 -5.34 -11.00 -11.68
CA LEU A 98 -5.06 -9.81 -10.88
C LEU A 98 -6.16 -8.78 -11.12
N LEU A 99 -6.77 -8.32 -10.03
CA LEU A 99 -7.87 -7.37 -10.02
C LEU A 99 -7.43 -6.11 -9.29
N GLU A 100 -7.86 -4.96 -9.76
CA GLU A 100 -7.74 -3.68 -9.06
C GLU A 100 -9.12 -3.28 -8.54
N VAL A 101 -9.19 -2.96 -7.24
CA VAL A 101 -10.39 -2.39 -6.64
C VAL A 101 -10.46 -0.91 -6.95
N GLN A 102 -11.51 -0.49 -7.65
CA GLN A 102 -11.82 0.90 -7.93
C GLN A 102 -13.13 1.26 -7.23
N GLY A 103 -13.03 1.62 -5.94
CA GLY A 103 -14.18 1.90 -5.08
C GLY A 103 -15.02 0.66 -4.85
N GLN A 104 -16.24 0.63 -5.39
CA GLN A 104 -17.19 -0.49 -5.28
C GLN A 104 -17.18 -1.41 -6.53
N SER A 105 -16.15 -1.31 -7.36
CA SER A 105 -16.04 -2.10 -8.59
C SER A 105 -14.70 -2.82 -8.67
N LEU A 106 -14.70 -3.97 -9.33
CA LEU A 106 -13.52 -4.76 -9.64
C LEU A 106 -13.20 -4.61 -11.13
N ALA A 107 -12.02 -4.08 -11.43
CA ALA A 107 -11.48 -4.06 -12.79
C ALA A 107 -10.41 -5.15 -12.91
N ALA A 108 -10.43 -5.91 -14.01
CA ALA A 108 -9.31 -6.76 -14.35
C ALA A 108 -8.12 -5.87 -14.73
N VAL A 109 -6.96 -6.10 -14.10
CA VAL A 109 -5.73 -5.43 -14.53
C VAL A 109 -5.38 -6.01 -15.90
N PRO A 110 -5.33 -5.19 -16.98
CA PRO A 110 -5.03 -5.72 -18.29
C PRO A 110 -3.59 -6.22 -18.32
N GLN A 111 -3.31 -7.26 -19.11
CA GLN A 111 -2.00 -7.94 -19.09
C GLN A 111 -0.83 -7.01 -19.43
N ASN A 112 -1.08 -5.96 -20.20
CA ASN A 112 -0.11 -4.92 -20.55
C ASN A 112 0.05 -3.82 -19.48
N ALA A 113 -0.79 -3.77 -18.45
CA ALA A 113 -0.64 -2.87 -17.31
C ALA A 113 0.20 -3.49 -16.18
N VAL A 114 0.50 -4.79 -16.25
CA VAL A 114 1.57 -5.37 -15.44
C VAL A 114 2.87 -4.79 -16.00
N ALA A 115 3.52 -3.92 -15.23
CA ALA A 115 4.76 -3.28 -15.66
C ALA A 115 5.73 -4.34 -16.18
N ASP A 116 6.35 -4.07 -17.34
CA ASP A 116 7.41 -4.91 -17.91
C ASP A 116 8.60 -5.09 -16.93
N THR A 117 8.68 -4.19 -15.94
CA THR A 117 9.67 -4.18 -14.88
C THR A 117 9.03 -4.60 -13.56
N ALA A 118 9.54 -5.67 -12.94
CA ALA A 118 9.05 -6.12 -11.65
C ALA A 118 9.41 -5.10 -10.55
N GLU A 119 8.39 -4.52 -9.92
CA GLU A 119 8.56 -3.68 -8.72
C GLU A 119 8.42 -4.54 -7.48
N TYR A 120 9.44 -4.54 -6.60
CA TYR A 120 9.39 -5.28 -5.35
C TYR A 120 9.43 -4.31 -4.17
N PRO A 121 8.39 -4.32 -3.30
CA PRO A 121 8.46 -3.60 -2.03
C PRO A 121 9.46 -4.32 -1.12
N ALA A 122 10.65 -3.75 -0.95
CA ALA A 122 11.61 -4.23 0.03
C ALA A 122 11.45 -3.40 1.32
N PRO A 123 11.19 -3.98 2.50
CA PRO A 123 11.22 -3.21 3.73
C PRO A 123 12.63 -2.63 3.89
N TYR A 124 12.71 -1.37 4.35
CA TYR A 124 13.98 -0.69 4.56
C TYR A 124 14.70 -1.34 5.74
N VAL A 125 15.54 -2.34 5.44
CA VAL A 125 16.50 -2.90 6.38
C VAL A 125 17.86 -2.28 6.11
N ALA A 126 18.64 -1.98 7.17
CA ALA A 126 19.95 -1.34 7.07
C ALA A 126 20.94 -2.06 6.14
N SER A 127 20.68 -3.34 5.84
CA SER A 127 21.42 -4.15 4.87
C SER A 127 20.46 -5.01 4.05
N ILE A 128 20.37 -4.74 2.74
CA ILE A 128 19.67 -5.62 1.79
C ILE A 128 20.71 -6.56 1.18
N THR A 129 20.51 -7.86 1.35
CA THR A 129 21.34 -8.88 0.68
C THR A 129 20.69 -9.24 -0.65
N PHE A 130 21.37 -8.94 -1.75
CA PHE A 130 20.92 -9.32 -3.08
C PHE A 130 21.23 -10.81 -3.35
N PRO A 131 20.39 -11.50 -4.15
CA PRO A 131 20.75 -12.83 -4.66
C PRO A 131 22.05 -12.75 -5.48
N PRO A 132 22.82 -13.85 -5.60
CA PRO A 132 24.09 -13.89 -6.33
C PRO A 132 23.88 -13.91 -7.86
N THR A 133 23.03 -13.02 -8.36
CA THR A 133 22.65 -12.85 -9.77
C THR A 133 22.56 -11.36 -10.07
N CYS A 134 22.84 -10.96 -11.30
CA CYS A 134 22.72 -9.58 -11.74
C CYS A 134 21.30 -9.06 -11.52
N ALA A 135 21.16 -7.94 -10.82
CA ALA A 135 19.86 -7.35 -10.49
C ALA A 135 19.06 -6.88 -11.72
N LEU A 136 19.71 -6.72 -12.88
CA LEU A 136 19.09 -6.26 -14.11
C LEU A 136 18.65 -7.40 -15.05
N CYS A 137 19.42 -8.48 -15.15
CA CYS A 137 19.16 -9.54 -16.12
C CYS A 137 19.24 -10.98 -15.57
N GLY A 138 19.60 -11.16 -14.30
CA GLY A 138 19.72 -12.48 -13.66
C GLY A 138 20.98 -13.28 -14.01
N GLN A 139 21.86 -12.79 -14.89
CA GLN A 139 23.14 -13.46 -15.22
C GLN A 139 24.12 -13.47 -14.03
N PRO A 140 25.15 -14.33 -14.02
CA PRO A 140 26.17 -14.32 -12.97
C PRO A 140 26.79 -12.92 -12.78
N PRO A 141 26.92 -12.44 -11.54
CA PRO A 141 27.43 -11.10 -11.28
C PRO A 141 28.94 -11.06 -11.52
N ALA A 142 29.41 -9.99 -12.14
CA ALA A 142 30.84 -9.75 -12.35
C ALA A 142 31.40 -8.84 -11.25
N GLN A 143 30.60 -7.87 -10.79
CA GLN A 143 30.98 -6.93 -9.74
C GLN A 143 29.75 -6.40 -9.01
N ALA A 144 29.96 -5.81 -7.83
CA ALA A 144 28.95 -5.03 -7.14
C ALA A 144 29.14 -3.54 -7.45
N GLU A 145 28.07 -2.86 -7.85
CA GLU A 145 28.06 -1.43 -8.08
C GLU A 145 27.45 -0.70 -6.89
N THR A 146 28.13 0.35 -6.42
CA THR A 146 27.67 1.14 -5.28
C THR A 146 26.66 2.19 -5.75
N VAL A 147 25.39 1.95 -5.46
CA VAL A 147 24.32 2.93 -5.70
C VAL A 147 24.20 3.81 -4.47
N ARG A 148 24.46 5.12 -4.64
CA ARG A 148 24.27 6.14 -3.59
C ARG A 148 22.99 6.91 -3.84
N TRP A 149 22.23 7.13 -2.78
CA TRP A 149 21.00 7.89 -2.85
C TRP A 149 20.88 8.84 -1.66
N ASP A 150 20.49 10.08 -1.93
CA ASP A 150 20.23 11.09 -0.92
C ASP A 150 18.71 11.32 -0.84
N LYS A 151 18.07 10.83 0.22
CA LYS A 151 16.65 11.08 0.46
C LYS A 151 16.48 12.42 1.16
N HIS A 152 15.74 13.34 0.56
CA HIS A 152 15.30 14.55 1.24
C HIS A 152 13.87 14.38 1.73
N ARG A 153 13.66 14.11 3.03
CA ARG A 153 12.31 14.12 3.61
C ARG A 153 12.03 15.52 4.16
N LYS A 154 11.07 16.22 3.55
CA LYS A 154 10.48 17.42 4.17
C LYS A 154 9.54 16.95 5.27
N LYS A 155 9.97 17.03 6.54
CA LYS A 155 9.01 16.95 7.65
C LYS A 155 8.26 18.26 7.71
N ALA A 156 6.97 18.22 7.38
CA ALA A 156 6.07 19.34 7.63
C ALA A 156 5.73 19.31 9.13
N ASP A 157 6.56 19.98 9.95
CA ASP A 157 6.21 20.27 11.33
C ASP A 157 6.24 21.78 11.58
N TYR A 158 5.13 22.23 12.19
CA TYR A 158 4.75 23.53 12.78
C TYR A 158 5.59 24.79 12.47
N VAL A 159 4.95 25.71 11.74
CA VAL A 159 5.00 27.20 11.76
C VAL A 159 6.35 27.95 11.69
N VAL A 160 7.53 27.40 12.04
CA VAL A 160 8.76 28.24 12.14
C VAL A 160 10.05 27.64 11.56
N ALA A 161 10.20 26.33 11.29
CA ALA A 161 11.38 25.84 10.55
C ALA A 161 11.16 24.46 9.91
N THR A 162 11.30 24.37 8.58
CA THR A 162 11.37 23.08 7.89
C THR A 162 12.72 22.41 8.13
N VAL A 163 12.73 21.35 8.92
CA VAL A 163 13.88 20.44 9.04
C VAL A 163 13.88 19.51 7.83
N ILE A 164 14.95 19.55 7.03
CA ILE A 164 15.18 18.61 5.93
C ILE A 164 16.05 17.49 6.48
N GLU A 165 15.45 16.33 6.71
CA GLU A 165 16.19 15.13 7.08
C GLU A 165 16.77 14.51 5.80
N VAL A 166 18.12 14.44 5.71
CA VAL A 166 18.82 13.82 4.58
C VAL A 166 19.26 12.41 4.97
N THR A 167 18.60 11.39 4.44
CA THR A 167 19.02 10.00 4.66
C THR A 167 19.87 9.55 3.47
N LYS A 168 21.15 9.25 3.72
CA LYS A 168 22.04 8.68 2.70
C LYS A 168 21.94 7.17 2.71
N ILE A 169 21.50 6.59 1.60
CA ILE A 169 21.44 5.14 1.41
C ILE A 169 22.57 4.74 0.45
N VAL A 170 23.38 3.77 0.85
CA VAL A 170 24.46 3.22 0.02
C VAL A 170 24.23 1.72 -0.09
N LEU A 171 23.95 1.24 -1.30
CA LEU A 171 23.67 -0.17 -1.58
C LEU A 171 24.71 -0.74 -2.54
N GLN A 172 25.13 -1.97 -2.31
CA GLN A 172 25.95 -2.74 -3.23
C GLN A 172 25.04 -3.64 -4.07
N VAL A 173 24.89 -3.32 -5.36
CA VAL A 173 23.98 -4.04 -6.26
C VAL A 173 24.81 -4.92 -7.20
N PRO A 174 24.61 -6.25 -7.23
CA PRO A 174 25.34 -7.14 -8.13
C PRO A 174 24.95 -6.88 -9.60
N VAL A 175 25.94 -6.64 -10.45
CA VAL A 175 25.79 -6.40 -11.89
C VAL A 175 26.71 -7.31 -12.70
N CYS A 176 26.24 -7.80 -13.85
CA CYS A 176 27.07 -8.56 -14.79
C CYS A 176 27.93 -7.62 -15.65
N ALA A 177 28.98 -8.16 -16.28
CA ALA A 177 29.91 -7.39 -17.12
C ALA A 177 29.21 -6.53 -18.19
N ALA A 178 28.12 -7.01 -18.78
CA ALA A 178 27.35 -6.29 -19.80
C ALA A 178 26.64 -5.02 -19.27
N HIS A 179 26.42 -4.92 -17.96
CA HIS A 179 25.67 -3.82 -17.32
C HIS A 179 26.54 -2.94 -16.41
N VAL A 180 27.85 -3.19 -16.36
CA VAL A 180 28.79 -2.38 -15.57
C VAL A 180 28.84 -0.95 -16.12
N GLY A 181 28.63 0.04 -15.25
CA GLY A 181 28.79 1.46 -15.59
C GLY A 181 27.66 2.04 -16.44
N GLN A 182 26.59 1.30 -16.67
CA GLN A 182 25.43 1.79 -17.42
C GLN A 182 24.52 2.73 -16.59
N GLY A 183 24.84 2.98 -15.32
CA GLY A 183 24.04 3.84 -14.42
C GLY A 183 22.58 3.37 -14.25
N ALA A 184 22.27 2.14 -14.67
CA ALA A 184 20.92 1.70 -15.01
C ALA A 184 20.11 1.20 -13.81
N VAL A 185 20.71 1.10 -12.62
CA VAL A 185 19.95 0.86 -11.39
C VAL A 185 19.50 2.23 -10.85
N ALA A 186 18.65 2.90 -11.61
CA ALA A 186 17.93 4.06 -11.11
C ALA A 186 16.88 3.54 -10.13
N LEU A 187 17.18 3.64 -8.84
CA LEU A 187 16.22 3.37 -7.77
C LEU A 187 15.24 4.53 -7.74
N ASP A 188 14.08 4.34 -8.34
CA ASP A 188 13.02 5.35 -8.30
C ASP A 188 12.21 5.20 -7.01
N TYR A 189 12.12 6.28 -6.24
CA TYR A 189 11.30 6.35 -5.04
C TYR A 189 9.93 6.91 -5.44
N GLY A 190 9.03 6.03 -5.84
CA GLY A 190 7.63 6.39 -5.98
C GLY A 190 6.98 6.47 -4.59
N ASP A 191 6.33 7.59 -4.27
CA ASP A 191 5.33 7.65 -3.20
C ASP A 191 4.16 6.75 -3.62
N HIS A 192 4.29 5.44 -3.41
CA HIS A 192 3.20 4.50 -3.68
C HIS A 192 2.13 4.69 -2.61
N PRO A 193 0.88 5.05 -2.99
CA PRO A 193 -0.17 5.34 -2.03
C PRO A 193 -0.74 4.10 -1.31
N SER A 194 -0.16 2.92 -1.53
CA SER A 194 -0.76 1.63 -1.18
C SER A 194 -0.14 0.88 0.00
N THR A 195 0.88 1.41 0.69
CA THR A 195 1.50 0.69 1.82
C THR A 195 1.47 1.48 3.12
N GLN A 196 0.62 1.00 4.04
CA GLN A 196 0.54 1.34 5.46
C GLN A 196 1.78 0.87 6.28
N HIS A 197 2.89 0.59 5.61
CA HIS A 197 4.16 0.23 6.22
C HIS A 197 5.19 1.28 5.79
N ASP A 198 5.97 1.81 6.75
CA ASP A 198 7.12 2.69 6.54
C ASP A 198 8.27 1.98 5.77
N GLY A 199 7.96 1.42 4.60
CA GLY A 199 8.86 0.68 3.73
C GLY A 199 9.29 1.54 2.54
N VAL A 200 10.59 1.61 2.30
CA VAL A 200 11.16 2.23 1.09
C VAL A 200 11.04 1.21 -0.04
N CYS A 201 10.11 1.40 -0.98
CA CYS A 201 10.05 0.55 -2.16
C CYS A 201 11.22 0.89 -3.10
N VAL A 202 12.01 -0.12 -3.45
CA VAL A 202 13.15 0.02 -4.36
C VAL A 202 12.69 -0.45 -5.73
N LYS A 203 12.42 0.48 -6.66
CA LYS A 203 12.04 0.11 -8.03
C LYS A 203 13.29 -0.27 -8.83
N PHE A 204 13.33 -1.51 -9.32
CA PHE A 204 14.31 -1.93 -10.31
C PHE A 204 13.70 -1.80 -11.69
N ARG A 205 14.14 -0.80 -12.46
CA ARG A 205 13.71 -0.64 -13.85
C ARG A 205 14.51 -1.59 -14.74
N SER A 206 14.21 -2.88 -14.71
CA SER A 206 14.80 -3.86 -15.61
C SER A 206 13.76 -4.39 -16.60
N VAL A 207 13.92 -4.01 -17.87
CA VAL A 207 13.06 -4.43 -19.01
C VAL A 207 13.10 -5.96 -19.24
N TRP A 208 13.88 -6.70 -18.44
CA TRP A 208 14.21 -8.11 -18.65
C TRP A 208 14.05 -9.01 -17.40
N ALA A 209 13.62 -8.48 -16.24
CA ALA A 209 13.59 -9.25 -14.99
C ALA A 209 12.47 -10.31 -14.89
N LEU A 210 11.39 -10.18 -15.66
CA LEU A 210 10.26 -11.12 -15.61
C LEU A 210 10.64 -12.53 -16.09
N GLU A 211 11.50 -12.64 -17.10
CA GLU A 211 11.90 -13.93 -17.67
C GLU A 211 12.93 -14.65 -16.79
N GLY A 212 13.87 -13.91 -16.19
CA GLY A 212 14.84 -14.44 -15.22
C GLY A 212 14.19 -14.92 -13.92
N TYR A 213 13.21 -14.17 -13.41
CA TYR A 213 12.47 -14.55 -12.21
C TYR A 213 11.53 -15.74 -12.46
N ARG A 214 10.86 -15.81 -13.62
CA ARG A 214 10.10 -17.01 -14.03
C ARG A 214 10.98 -18.26 -14.03
N ARG A 215 12.19 -18.19 -14.58
CA ARG A 215 13.11 -19.33 -14.62
C ARG A 215 13.62 -19.72 -13.23
N HIS A 216 13.90 -18.74 -12.37
CA HIS A 216 14.37 -19.02 -11.02
C HIS A 216 13.26 -19.62 -10.15
N ASN A 217 12.03 -19.11 -10.22
CA ASN A 217 10.90 -19.67 -9.48
C ASN A 217 10.37 -20.98 -10.09
N ALA A 218 10.46 -21.19 -11.41
CA ALA A 218 10.15 -22.48 -12.02
C ALA A 218 11.14 -23.58 -11.59
N ALA A 219 12.33 -23.22 -11.11
CA ALA A 219 13.30 -24.16 -10.55
C ALA A 219 13.07 -24.44 -9.04
N VAL A 220 12.40 -23.53 -8.33
CA VAL A 220 12.17 -23.62 -6.87
C VAL A 220 10.75 -24.07 -6.53
N MET A 221 9.77 -23.82 -7.39
CA MET A 221 8.41 -24.34 -7.30
C MET A 221 8.28 -25.56 -8.22
N PRO A 222 7.88 -26.74 -7.71
CA PRO A 222 7.62 -27.88 -8.59
C PRO A 222 6.55 -27.47 -9.62
N PRO A 223 6.65 -27.95 -10.88
CA PRO A 223 5.59 -27.72 -11.86
C PRO A 223 4.28 -28.20 -11.25
N ILE A 224 3.28 -27.32 -11.19
CA ILE A 224 1.91 -27.72 -10.88
C ILE A 224 1.56 -28.78 -11.93
N ARG A 225 1.46 -30.05 -11.51
CA ARG A 225 0.89 -31.09 -12.35
C ARG A 225 -0.50 -30.58 -12.70
N ASN A 226 -0.71 -30.25 -13.96
CA ASN A 226 -2.05 -30.18 -14.52
C ASN A 226 -2.66 -31.56 -14.25
N GLU A 227 -3.50 -31.67 -13.22
CA GLU A 227 -4.37 -32.83 -13.12
C GLU A 227 -5.17 -32.86 -14.43
N PRO A 228 -5.19 -34.00 -15.14
CA PRO A 228 -5.96 -34.12 -16.35
C PRO A 228 -7.40 -33.76 -16.02
N GLN A 229 -7.92 -32.72 -16.68
CA GLN A 229 -9.33 -32.36 -16.61
C GLN A 229 -10.14 -33.62 -16.85
N MET A 230 -10.90 -34.05 -15.84
CA MET A 230 -11.84 -35.15 -16.01
C MET A 230 -12.80 -34.77 -17.14
N PRO A 231 -12.97 -35.62 -18.17
CA PRO A 231 -13.91 -35.34 -19.23
C PRO A 231 -15.30 -35.13 -18.62
N HIS A 232 -15.91 -34.00 -18.95
CA HIS A 232 -17.29 -33.70 -18.57
C HIS A 232 -18.18 -34.86 -19.01
N ALA A 233 -18.84 -35.49 -18.04
CA ALA A 233 -19.85 -36.50 -18.31
C ALA A 233 -20.98 -35.85 -19.14
N PRO A 234 -21.41 -36.45 -20.26
CA PRO A 234 -22.56 -35.96 -20.99
C PRO A 234 -23.80 -36.04 -20.11
N SER A 235 -24.47 -34.92 -19.94
CA SER A 235 -25.79 -34.81 -19.31
C SER A 235 -26.81 -35.59 -20.14
N ALA A 236 -27.47 -36.55 -19.50
CA ALA A 236 -28.65 -37.26 -20.01
C ALA A 236 -29.92 -36.41 -19.88
#